data_AF-A0A414MA17-F1
#
_entry.id   AF-A0A414MA17-F1
#
_cell.length_a   1.000
_cell.length_b   1.000
_cell.length_c   1.000
_cell.angle_alpha   90.00
_cell.angle_beta   90.00
_cell.angle_gamma   90.00
#
_symmetry.space_group_name_H-M   'P 1'
#
loop_
_entity.id
_entity.type
_entity.pdbx_description
1 polymer ?
#
loop_
_entity_poly.entity_id
_entity_poly.type
_entity_poly.pdbx_seq_one_letter_code
_entity_poly.pdbx_strand_id
1 'polypeptide(L)'
;MKKYIVHFIIWGLGIISYYILDKTTAGDEFQNISVLLIGCLMFYAVYYISMISEIKKIECELNESGIFGGRGMGILINMFSLQYIFELYKKPLVCIVLIVVSVIVLILSRKYIKSFWTKNIWSKQFLLIFIAFNVLTSSIGSVLGYKWDDILLVNVKNVSNVTKLILIIFYIVIFKNTELPNSFFIRLASKNEALLDRRN
;
A
#
# COMPACT_ATOMS: atom_id res chain seq x y z
N MET A 1 -14.62 21.40 -6.61
CA MET A 1 -14.81 20.46 -7.74
C MET A 1 -13.55 20.20 -8.57
N LYS A 2 -12.76 21.21 -8.99
CA LYS A 2 -11.49 20.98 -9.73
C LYS A 2 -10.44 20.08 -9.03
N LYS A 3 -10.40 20.06 -7.69
CA LYS A 3 -9.46 19.23 -6.88
C LYS A 3 -9.62 17.71 -7.09
N TYR A 4 -10.83 17.24 -7.39
CA TYR A 4 -11.10 15.81 -7.62
C TYR A 4 -10.93 15.38 -9.07
N ILE A 5 -11.05 16.31 -10.02
CA ILE A 5 -10.96 16.04 -11.46
C ILE A 5 -9.59 15.50 -11.84
N VAL A 6 -8.50 16.02 -11.28
CA VAL A 6 -7.15 15.51 -11.56
C VAL A 6 -6.97 14.08 -11.05
N HIS A 7 -7.44 13.79 -9.83
CA HIS A 7 -7.39 12.45 -9.25
C HIS A 7 -8.26 11.47 -10.05
N PHE A 8 -9.43 11.91 -10.54
CA PHE A 8 -10.33 11.13 -11.38
C PHE A 8 -9.78 10.90 -12.79
N ILE A 9 -9.08 11.87 -13.37
CA ILE A 9 -8.42 11.77 -14.68
C ILE A 9 -7.26 10.79 -14.60
N ILE A 10 -6.45 10.85 -13.54
CA ILE A 10 -5.35 9.91 -13.34
C ILE A 10 -5.89 8.50 -13.10
N TRP A 11 -6.99 8.36 -12.33
CA TRP A 11 -7.68 7.08 -12.15
C TRP A 11 -8.26 6.53 -13.47
N GLY A 12 -8.92 7.38 -14.26
CA GLY A 12 -9.43 7.03 -15.58
C GLY A 12 -8.34 6.65 -16.57
N LEU A 13 -7.20 7.34 -16.56
CA LEU A 13 -6.03 6.98 -17.36
C LEU A 13 -5.46 5.62 -16.96
N GLY A 14 -5.40 5.31 -15.66
CA GLY A 14 -4.99 3.99 -15.18
C GLY A 14 -5.90 2.86 -15.68
N ILE A 15 -7.22 3.08 -15.73
CA ILE A 15 -8.21 2.12 -16.25
C ILE A 15 -8.11 1.97 -17.76
N ILE A 16 -7.91 3.07 -18.50
CA ILE A 16 -7.75 3.05 -19.95
C ILE A 16 -6.45 2.35 -20.34
N SER A 17 -5.35 2.61 -19.62
CA SER A 17 -4.09 1.90 -19.80
C SER A 17 -4.22 0.40 -19.49
N TYR A 18 -4.98 0.03 -18.44
CA TYR A 18 -5.33 -1.36 -18.14
C TYR A 18 -6.07 -2.02 -19.31
N TYR A 19 -7.12 -1.36 -19.83
CA TYR A 19 -7.94 -1.88 -20.92
C TYR A 19 -7.15 -2.05 -22.22
N ILE A 20 -6.23 -1.12 -22.53
CA ILE A 20 -5.36 -1.21 -23.70
C ILE A 20 -4.32 -2.32 -23.54
N LEU A 21 -3.71 -2.48 -22.35
CA LEU A 21 -2.77 -3.57 -22.11
C LEU A 21 -3.45 -4.95 -22.18
N ASP A 22 -4.61 -5.10 -21.55
CA ASP A 22 -5.40 -6.34 -21.57
C ASP A 22 -5.74 -6.78 -23.01
N LYS A 23 -6.06 -5.81 -23.88
CA LYS A 23 -6.39 -6.08 -25.29
C LYS A 23 -5.20 -6.27 -26.22
N THR A 24 -4.04 -5.70 -25.90
CA THR A 24 -2.85 -5.75 -26.79
C THR A 24 -1.89 -6.88 -26.46
N THR A 25 -1.94 -7.44 -25.25
CA THR A 25 -1.05 -8.55 -24.84
C THR A 25 -1.76 -9.90 -24.97
N ALA A 26 -1.59 -10.56 -26.12
CA ALA A 26 -2.01 -11.95 -26.30
C ALA A 26 -0.97 -12.90 -25.63
N GLY A 27 -1.36 -13.59 -24.56
CA GLY A 27 -0.66 -14.79 -24.08
C GLY A 27 -0.01 -14.68 -22.71
N ASP A 28 -0.58 -15.43 -21.76
CA ASP A 28 -0.03 -16.20 -20.63
C ASP A 28 1.11 -15.67 -19.71
N GLU A 29 1.96 -14.74 -20.11
CA GLU A 29 3.05 -14.21 -19.27
C GLU A 29 2.65 -12.95 -18.48
N PHE A 30 1.78 -12.10 -19.05
CA PHE A 30 1.27 -10.90 -18.37
C PHE A 30 0.27 -11.20 -17.25
N GLN A 31 -0.24 -12.44 -17.20
CA GLN A 31 -1.08 -12.93 -16.10
C GLN A 31 -0.30 -13.16 -14.79
N ASN A 32 1.04 -13.21 -14.81
CA ASN A 32 1.78 -13.65 -13.61
C ASN A 32 2.20 -12.56 -12.63
N ILE A 33 2.04 -11.27 -12.95
CA ILE A 33 2.13 -10.16 -12.00
C ILE A 33 1.12 -9.10 -12.43
N SER A 34 0.00 -9.03 -11.70
CA SER A 34 -1.18 -8.25 -12.09
C SER A 34 -0.82 -6.84 -12.58
N VAL A 35 -1.44 -6.43 -13.69
CA VAL A 35 -1.49 -5.05 -14.20
C VAL A 35 -1.95 -4.07 -13.11
N LEU A 36 -2.62 -4.54 -12.05
CA LEU A 36 -2.92 -3.77 -10.84
C LEU A 36 -1.67 -3.45 -10.00
N LEU A 37 -0.75 -4.40 -9.81
CA LEU A 37 0.54 -4.14 -9.15
C LEU A 37 1.40 -3.18 -9.98
N ILE A 38 1.47 -3.42 -11.30
CA ILE A 38 2.18 -2.53 -12.23
C ILE A 38 1.49 -1.17 -12.29
N GLY A 39 0.17 -1.12 -12.27
CA GLY A 39 -0.65 0.09 -12.25
C GLY A 39 -0.51 0.86 -10.94
N CYS A 40 -0.45 0.18 -9.78
CA CYS A 40 -0.14 0.78 -8.50
C CYS A 40 1.30 1.31 -8.47
N LEU A 41 2.27 0.57 -9.01
CA LEU A 41 3.67 1.00 -9.13
C LEU A 41 3.85 2.16 -10.11
N MET A 42 3.10 2.19 -11.21
CA MET A 42 3.11 3.26 -12.22
C MET A 42 2.37 4.50 -11.72
N PHE A 43 1.21 4.34 -11.08
CA PHE A 43 0.50 5.42 -10.38
C PHE A 43 1.39 6.03 -9.29
N TYR A 44 2.12 5.19 -8.57
CA TYR A 44 3.13 5.58 -7.59
C TYR A 44 4.31 6.34 -8.22
N ALA A 45 4.87 5.85 -9.33
CA ALA A 45 5.95 6.53 -10.05
C ALA A 45 5.51 7.87 -10.65
N VAL A 46 4.31 7.97 -11.22
CA VAL A 46 3.75 9.20 -11.81
C VAL A 46 3.40 10.22 -10.73
N TYR A 47 2.76 9.80 -9.62
CA TYR A 47 2.52 10.65 -8.45
C TYR A 47 3.84 11.17 -7.86
N TYR A 48 4.86 10.31 -7.77
CA TYR A 48 6.19 10.61 -7.25
C TYR A 48 6.97 11.59 -8.15
N ILE A 49 6.98 11.39 -9.48
CA ILE A 49 7.64 12.27 -10.46
C ILE A 49 6.98 13.64 -10.49
N SER A 50 5.64 13.70 -10.51
CA SER A 50 4.89 14.95 -10.55
C SER A 50 5.03 15.78 -9.27
N MET A 51 5.40 15.15 -8.15
CA MET A 51 5.65 15.81 -6.85
C MET A 51 7.10 16.23 -6.68
N ILE A 52 8.07 15.44 -7.15
CA ILE A 52 9.50 15.80 -7.11
C ILE A 52 9.77 17.09 -7.89
N SER A 53 9.05 17.36 -8.99
CA SER A 53 9.20 18.61 -9.74
C SER A 53 8.84 19.88 -8.95
N GLU A 54 8.14 19.76 -7.82
CA GLU A 54 7.79 20.90 -6.93
C GLU A 54 8.54 20.91 -5.58
N ILE A 55 9.49 19.98 -5.35
CA ILE A 55 10.15 19.79 -4.05
C ILE A 55 11.66 20.02 -4.20
N LYS A 56 12.07 21.27 -4.41
CA LYS A 56 13.41 21.71 -4.01
C LYS A 56 13.30 22.52 -2.71
N LYS A 57 13.75 21.89 -1.62
CA LYS A 57 13.96 22.43 -0.26
C LYS A 57 12.67 22.75 0.51
N ILE A 58 12.55 22.27 1.76
CA ILE A 58 11.88 22.88 2.92
C ILE A 58 11.83 21.85 4.07
N GLU A 59 12.22 22.27 5.28
CA GLU A 59 11.94 21.58 6.54
C GLU A 59 10.44 21.71 6.85
N CYS A 60 9.70 20.61 6.82
CA CYS A 60 8.26 20.60 7.08
C CYS A 60 8.00 20.07 8.50
N GLU A 61 7.20 20.80 9.29
CA GLU A 61 6.64 20.27 10.53
C GLU A 61 5.72 19.08 10.22
N LEU A 62 5.86 18.01 11.00
CA LEU A 62 5.09 16.79 10.83
C LEU A 62 3.78 16.88 11.62
N ASN A 63 2.67 16.57 10.97
CA ASN A 63 1.34 16.62 11.56
C ASN A 63 0.72 15.21 11.70
N GLU A 64 -0.33 15.09 12.50
CA GLU A 64 -0.95 13.78 12.79
C GLU A 64 -1.53 13.13 11.53
N SER A 65 -2.15 13.91 10.64
CA SER A 65 -2.79 13.38 9.44
C SER A 65 -1.77 12.93 8.40
N GLY A 66 -0.61 13.59 8.31
CA GLY A 66 0.52 13.14 7.51
C GLY A 66 1.13 11.84 8.03
N ILE A 67 1.20 11.66 9.35
CA ILE A 67 1.63 10.39 9.97
C ILE A 67 0.63 9.28 9.65
N PHE A 68 -0.66 9.55 9.83
CA PHE A 68 -1.74 8.61 9.50
C PHE A 68 -1.70 8.20 8.02
N GLY A 69 -1.64 9.19 7.12
CA GLY A 69 -1.62 8.98 5.68
C GLY A 69 -0.39 8.21 5.22
N GLY A 70 0.79 8.53 5.76
CA GLY A 70 2.03 7.82 5.47
C GLY A 70 1.96 6.34 5.84
N ARG A 71 1.56 6.02 7.08
CA ARG A 71 1.44 4.63 7.57
C ARG A 71 0.32 3.86 6.88
N GLY A 72 -0.82 4.51 6.68
CA GLY A 72 -1.97 3.91 6.00
C GLY A 72 -1.60 3.51 4.57
N MET A 73 -0.88 4.37 3.87
CA MET A 73 -0.36 4.08 2.53
C MET A 73 0.63 2.91 2.55
N GLY A 74 1.56 2.88 3.51
CA GLY A 74 2.50 1.78 3.67
C GLY A 74 1.82 0.42 3.83
N ILE A 75 0.84 0.35 4.72
CA ILE A 75 0.04 -0.87 4.95
C ILE A 75 -0.73 -1.27 3.68
N LEU A 76 -1.30 -0.32 2.94
CA LEU A 76 -2.02 -0.60 1.69
C LEU A 76 -1.10 -1.12 0.58
N ILE A 77 0.10 -0.58 0.44
CA ILE A 77 1.05 -1.06 -0.58
C ILE A 77 1.53 -2.47 -0.23
N ASN A 78 1.97 -2.64 1.02
CA ASN A 78 2.49 -3.91 1.49
C ASN A 78 1.44 -5.00 1.55
N MET A 79 0.15 -4.64 1.67
CA MET A 79 -0.98 -5.54 1.55
C MET A 79 -0.85 -6.41 0.28
N PHE A 80 -0.59 -5.77 -0.87
CA PHE A 80 -0.41 -6.45 -2.16
C PHE A 80 0.88 -7.27 -2.20
N SER A 81 1.99 -6.73 -1.72
CA SER A 81 3.28 -7.44 -1.71
C SER A 81 3.19 -8.76 -0.94
N LEU A 82 2.58 -8.75 0.25
CA LEU A 82 2.45 -9.95 1.08
C LEU A 82 1.51 -11.00 0.50
N GLN A 83 0.47 -10.60 -0.24
CA GLN A 83 -0.40 -11.55 -0.93
C GLN A 83 0.38 -12.44 -1.90
N TYR A 84 1.32 -11.86 -2.64
CA TYR A 84 2.17 -12.59 -3.59
C TYR A 84 3.35 -13.30 -2.93
N ILE A 85 3.97 -12.70 -1.90
CA ILE A 85 5.08 -13.34 -1.15
C ILE A 85 4.62 -14.66 -0.53
N PHE A 86 3.47 -14.66 0.14
CA PHE A 86 2.94 -15.83 0.84
C PHE A 86 1.96 -16.67 0.03
N GLU A 87 1.60 -16.21 -1.17
CA GLU A 87 0.57 -16.81 -2.03
C GLU A 87 -0.76 -17.02 -1.28
N LEU A 88 -1.18 -16.00 -0.52
CA LEU A 88 -2.36 -16.05 0.35
C LEU A 88 -3.64 -16.37 -0.43
N TYR A 89 -3.73 -15.90 -1.68
CA TYR A 89 -4.86 -16.12 -2.57
C TYR A 89 -5.15 -17.59 -2.85
N LYS A 90 -4.14 -18.47 -2.74
CA LYS A 90 -4.32 -19.92 -2.87
C LYS A 90 -4.76 -20.61 -1.58
N LYS A 91 -4.74 -19.90 -0.44
CA LYS A 91 -4.83 -20.48 0.91
C LYS A 91 -5.91 -19.75 1.75
N PRO A 92 -7.19 -19.84 1.38
CA PRO A 92 -8.26 -19.11 2.05
C PRO A 92 -8.40 -19.49 3.55
N LEU A 93 -8.22 -20.76 3.90
CA LEU A 93 -8.24 -21.20 5.31
C LEU A 93 -7.13 -20.57 6.15
N VAL A 94 -5.91 -20.47 5.59
CA VAL A 94 -4.79 -19.81 6.26
C VAL A 94 -5.10 -18.32 6.47
N CYS A 95 -5.72 -17.67 5.49
CA CYS A 95 -6.12 -16.26 5.61
C CYS A 95 -7.11 -16.04 6.76
N ILE A 96 -8.11 -16.92 6.94
CA ILE A 96 -9.06 -16.82 8.06
C ILE A 96 -8.32 -16.91 9.40
N VAL A 97 -7.39 -17.86 9.55
CA VAL A 97 -6.58 -17.99 10.78
C VAL A 97 -5.74 -16.73 11.01
N LEU A 98 -5.08 -16.22 9.96
CA LEU A 98 -4.27 -14.99 10.05
C LEU A 98 -5.09 -13.76 10.43
N ILE A 99 -6.33 -13.64 9.93
CA ILE A 99 -7.26 -12.57 10.34
C ILE A 99 -7.51 -12.64 11.85
N VAL A 100 -7.87 -13.82 12.37
CA VAL A 100 -8.15 -14.02 13.80
C VAL A 100 -6.92 -13.69 14.65
N VAL A 101 -5.74 -14.20 14.27
CA VAL A 101 -4.48 -13.93 14.98
C VAL A 101 -4.15 -12.44 14.98
N SER A 102 -4.24 -11.77 13.83
CA SER A 102 -3.97 -10.34 13.74
C SER A 102 -4.93 -9.51 14.58
N VAL A 103 -6.22 -9.85 14.58
CA VAL A 103 -7.23 -9.17 15.42
C VAL A 103 -6.87 -9.34 16.91
N ILE A 104 -6.49 -10.54 17.35
CA ILE A 104 -6.05 -10.78 18.73
C ILE A 104 -4.83 -9.91 19.08
N VAL A 105 -3.81 -9.88 18.22
CA VAL A 105 -2.61 -9.06 18.43
C VAL A 105 -2.94 -7.56 18.52
N LEU A 106 -3.85 -7.07 17.67
CA LEU A 106 -4.31 -5.69 17.71
C LEU A 106 -5.10 -5.39 18.99
N ILE A 107 -5.95 -6.31 19.45
CA ILE A 107 -6.68 -6.16 20.72
C ILE A 107 -5.70 -6.09 21.90
N LEU A 108 -4.69 -6.96 21.93
CA LEU A 108 -3.64 -6.93 22.97
C LEU A 108 -2.84 -5.63 22.92
N SER A 109 -2.62 -5.10 21.71
CA SER A 109 -1.86 -3.86 21.47
C SER A 109 -2.72 -2.59 21.51
N ARG A 110 -4.01 -2.68 21.86
CA ARG A 110 -5.00 -1.58 21.72
C ARG A 110 -4.57 -0.25 22.33
N LYS A 111 -3.85 -0.29 23.46
CA LYS A 111 -3.36 0.90 24.17
C LYS A 111 -2.40 1.74 23.31
N TYR A 112 -1.73 1.11 22.35
CA TYR A 112 -0.71 1.74 21.51
C TYR A 112 -1.22 2.09 20.11
N ILE A 113 -2.40 1.60 19.69
CA ILE A 113 -2.94 1.81 18.33
C ILE A 113 -3.09 3.30 18.00
N LYS A 114 -3.70 4.09 18.90
CA LYS A 114 -3.85 5.55 18.65
C LYS A 114 -2.47 6.21 18.45
N SER A 115 -1.51 5.88 19.32
CA SER A 115 -0.16 6.43 19.22
C SER A 115 0.55 5.96 17.95
N PHE A 116 0.29 4.73 17.48
CA PHE A 116 0.78 4.26 16.20
C PHE A 116 0.24 5.11 15.04
N TRP A 117 -0.99 5.59 15.10
CA TRP A 117 -1.53 6.37 13.99
C TRP A 117 -1.15 7.86 14.01
N THR A 118 -0.80 8.41 15.18
CA THR A 118 -0.62 9.87 15.31
C THR A 118 0.75 10.32 15.79
N LYS A 119 1.59 9.44 16.38
CA LYS A 119 2.90 9.82 16.91
C LYS A 119 4.04 9.42 15.97
N ASN A 120 4.88 10.39 15.63
CA ASN A 120 6.10 10.19 14.84
C ASN A 120 7.28 9.69 15.70
N ILE A 121 7.07 8.56 16.38
CA ILE A 121 8.09 7.90 17.21
C ILE A 121 8.27 6.45 16.77
N TRP A 122 9.44 5.89 17.09
CA TRP A 122 9.70 4.46 16.94
C TRP A 122 9.47 3.71 18.26
N SER A 123 8.83 2.55 18.19
CA SER A 123 8.55 1.69 19.34
C SER A 123 8.44 0.23 18.88
N LYS A 124 8.87 -0.72 19.71
CA LYS A 124 8.72 -2.16 19.42
C LYS A 124 7.24 -2.55 19.26
N GLN A 125 6.35 -1.93 20.03
CA GLN A 125 4.92 -2.13 19.93
C GLN A 125 4.37 -1.64 18.59
N PHE A 126 4.95 -0.59 18.00
CA PHE A 126 4.54 -0.10 16.68
C PHE A 126 4.91 -1.09 15.58
N LEU A 127 6.06 -1.75 15.66
CA LEU A 127 6.41 -2.82 14.73
C LEU A 127 5.39 -3.96 14.79
N LEU A 128 4.99 -4.39 15.98
CA LEU A 128 4.00 -5.45 16.16
C LEU A 128 2.64 -5.06 15.58
N ILE A 129 2.19 -3.83 15.84
CA ILE A 129 0.93 -3.27 15.29
C ILE A 129 1.00 -3.20 13.77
N PHE A 130 2.12 -2.73 13.22
CA PHE A 130 2.34 -2.66 11.79
C PHE A 130 2.24 -4.05 11.16
N ILE A 131 2.98 -5.04 11.66
CA ILE A 131 2.93 -6.42 11.15
C ILE A 131 1.50 -6.96 11.22
N ALA A 132 0.81 -6.75 12.35
CA ALA A 132 -0.57 -7.21 12.52
C ALA A 132 -1.53 -6.57 11.50
N PHE A 133 -1.42 -5.26 11.26
CA PHE A 133 -2.23 -4.59 10.23
C PHE A 133 -1.92 -5.10 8.83
N ASN A 134 -0.66 -5.28 8.46
CA ASN A 134 -0.27 -5.79 7.15
C ASN A 134 -0.79 -7.21 6.91
N VAL A 135 -0.60 -8.10 7.88
CA VAL A 135 -1.11 -9.47 7.80
C VAL A 135 -2.65 -9.47 7.72
N LEU A 136 -3.30 -8.60 8.50
CA LEU A 136 -4.75 -8.47 8.50
C LEU A 136 -5.27 -8.00 7.13
N THR A 137 -4.76 -6.89 6.60
CA THR A 137 -5.22 -6.32 5.33
C THR A 137 -4.94 -7.27 4.16
N SER A 138 -3.76 -7.89 4.11
CA SER A 138 -3.43 -8.88 3.08
C SER A 138 -4.37 -10.07 3.11
N SER A 139 -4.65 -10.61 4.30
CA SER A 139 -5.54 -11.76 4.47
C SER A 139 -6.99 -11.43 4.15
N ILE A 140 -7.49 -10.26 4.57
CA ILE A 140 -8.82 -9.77 4.20
C ILE A 140 -8.92 -9.61 2.69
N GLY A 141 -7.97 -8.92 2.04
CA GLY A 141 -8.01 -8.75 0.60
C GLY A 141 -7.93 -10.07 -0.15
N SER A 142 -7.23 -11.06 0.40
CA SER A 142 -7.18 -12.40 -0.16
C SER A 142 -8.51 -13.13 -0.08
N VAL A 143 -9.19 -13.07 1.07
CA VAL A 143 -10.53 -13.68 1.25
C VAL A 143 -11.57 -12.98 0.36
N LEU A 144 -11.49 -11.65 0.25
CA LEU A 144 -12.37 -10.88 -0.63
C LEU A 144 -12.11 -11.20 -2.10
N GLY A 145 -10.84 -11.28 -2.52
CA GLY A 145 -10.47 -11.65 -3.89
C GLY A 145 -10.90 -13.07 -4.26
N TYR A 146 -10.86 -14.02 -3.32
CA TYR A 146 -11.39 -15.37 -3.54
C TYR A 146 -12.90 -15.40 -3.80
N LYS A 147 -13.65 -14.48 -3.18
CA LYS A 147 -15.12 -14.42 -3.33
C LYS A 147 -15.55 -13.58 -4.54
N TRP A 148 -14.71 -12.67 -5.01
CA TRP A 148 -15.01 -11.69 -6.06
C TRP A 148 -13.90 -11.80 -7.12
N ASP A 149 -13.89 -12.93 -7.85
CA ASP A 149 -12.82 -13.49 -8.72
C ASP A 149 -12.01 -12.52 -9.61
N ASP A 150 -12.41 -11.25 -9.75
CA ASP A 150 -11.83 -10.28 -10.68
C ASP A 150 -11.30 -8.97 -10.06
N ILE A 151 -11.57 -8.67 -8.78
CA ILE A 151 -11.39 -7.28 -8.27
C ILE A 151 -9.97 -6.98 -7.73
N LEU A 152 -9.25 -7.97 -7.21
CA LEU A 152 -8.02 -7.71 -6.44
C LEU A 152 -6.82 -8.59 -6.78
N LEU A 153 -7.03 -9.77 -7.36
CA LEU A 153 -6.01 -10.80 -7.47
C LEU A 153 -6.08 -11.46 -8.84
N VAL A 154 -5.03 -11.29 -9.63
CA VAL A 154 -4.84 -12.14 -10.82
C VAL A 154 -4.42 -13.52 -10.32
N ASN A 155 -5.05 -14.55 -10.86
CA ASN A 155 -4.81 -15.93 -10.46
C ASN A 155 -3.45 -16.42 -11.02
N VAL A 156 -2.36 -15.98 -10.39
CA VAL A 156 -0.99 -16.34 -10.76
C VAL A 156 -0.78 -17.82 -10.45
N LYS A 157 -0.49 -18.63 -11.48
CA LYS A 157 -0.30 -20.08 -11.29
C LYS A 157 0.82 -20.38 -10.31
N ASN A 158 1.95 -19.68 -10.38
CA ASN A 158 3.05 -19.76 -9.41
C ASN A 158 3.89 -18.48 -9.43
N VAL A 159 4.29 -18.01 -8.24
CA VAL A 159 5.21 -16.87 -8.11
C VAL A 159 6.63 -17.40 -7.94
N SER A 160 7.55 -17.00 -8.82
CA SER A 160 8.95 -17.46 -8.76
C SER A 160 9.64 -17.01 -7.46
N ASN A 161 10.64 -17.77 -7.00
CA ASN A 161 11.42 -17.40 -5.81
C ASN A 161 12.18 -16.07 -5.99
N VAL A 162 12.63 -15.77 -7.22
CA VAL A 162 13.27 -14.49 -7.56
C VAL A 162 12.27 -13.34 -7.39
N THR A 163 11.04 -13.50 -7.90
CA THR A 163 9.97 -12.52 -7.73
C THR A 163 9.63 -12.30 -6.25
N LYS A 164 9.53 -13.37 -5.46
CA LYS A 164 9.30 -13.26 -4.01
C LYS A 164 10.42 -12.49 -3.32
N LEU A 165 11.68 -12.74 -3.68
CA LEU A 165 12.82 -12.00 -3.13
C LEU A 165 12.74 -10.51 -3.45
N ILE A 166 12.40 -10.15 -4.69
CA ILE A 166 12.20 -8.76 -5.12
C ILE A 166 11.08 -8.11 -4.30
N LEU A 167 9.95 -8.80 -4.13
CA LEU A 167 8.83 -8.31 -3.33
C LEU A 167 9.17 -8.14 -1.85
N ILE A 168 10.02 -8.99 -1.28
CA ILE A 168 10.52 -8.84 0.10
C ILE A 168 11.39 -7.58 0.22
N ILE A 169 12.30 -7.35 -0.74
CA ILE A 169 13.10 -6.12 -0.78
C ILE A 169 12.19 -4.90 -0.88
N PHE A 170 11.19 -4.96 -1.77
CA PHE A 170 10.21 -3.90 -1.93
C PHE A 170 9.42 -3.63 -0.64
N TYR A 171 8.94 -4.67 0.03
CA TYR A 171 8.25 -4.58 1.32
C TYR A 171 9.10 -3.86 2.38
N ILE A 172 10.40 -4.19 2.46
CA ILE A 172 11.34 -3.55 3.38
C ILE A 172 11.54 -2.07 3.02
N VAL A 173 11.64 -1.74 1.73
CA VAL A 173 11.79 -0.37 1.25
C VAL A 173 10.54 0.46 1.60
N ILE A 174 9.34 -0.07 1.37
CA ILE A 174 8.09 0.59 1.74
C ILE A 174 8.04 0.83 3.23
N PHE A 175 8.28 -0.20 4.05
CA PHE A 175 8.34 -0.08 5.51
C PHE A 175 9.25 1.07 5.97
N LYS A 176 10.47 1.16 5.43
CA LYS A 176 11.41 2.25 5.77
C LYS A 176 10.90 3.62 5.37
N ASN A 177 10.16 3.72 4.27
CA ASN A 177 9.69 4.97 3.69
C ASN A 177 8.30 5.41 4.17
N THR A 178 7.55 4.55 4.85
CA THR A 178 6.19 4.86 5.33
C THR A 178 6.02 4.78 6.84
N GLU A 179 6.67 3.83 7.51
CA GLU A 179 6.39 3.54 8.92
C GLU A 179 7.39 4.14 9.91
N LEU A 180 8.66 4.22 9.50
CA LEU A 180 9.70 4.77 10.35
C LEU A 180 9.44 6.25 10.64
N PRO A 181 9.88 6.76 11.80
CA PRO A 181 9.75 8.17 12.09
C PRO A 181 10.51 9.02 11.08
N ASN A 182 9.96 10.19 10.76
CA ASN A 182 10.49 11.10 9.74
C ASN A 182 10.67 10.45 8.36
N SER A 183 9.89 9.43 8.05
CA SER A 183 9.94 8.78 6.75
C SER A 183 9.51 9.73 5.63
N PHE A 184 9.92 9.42 4.39
CA PHE A 184 9.62 10.25 3.24
C PHE A 184 8.11 10.46 3.06
N PHE A 185 7.30 9.40 3.19
CA PHE A 185 5.85 9.50 3.02
C PHE A 185 5.18 10.34 4.10
N ILE A 186 5.62 10.23 5.35
CA ILE A 186 5.07 11.05 6.44
C ILE A 186 5.32 12.53 6.19
N ARG A 187 6.55 12.90 5.76
CA ARG A 187 6.88 14.29 5.39
C ARG A 187 6.06 14.78 4.20
N LEU A 188 5.91 13.92 3.18
CA LEU A 188 5.17 14.25 1.97
C LEU A 188 3.68 14.49 2.27
N ALA A 189 3.06 13.59 3.04
CA ALA A 189 1.67 13.68 3.42
C ALA A 189 1.40 14.91 4.32
N SER A 190 2.30 15.20 5.27
CA SER A 190 2.20 16.40 6.11
C SER A 190 2.26 17.69 5.30
N LYS A 191 3.17 17.76 4.30
CA LYS A 191 3.28 18.92 3.41
C LYS A 191 2.01 19.15 2.59
N ASN A 192 1.42 18.08 2.05
CA ASN A 192 0.21 18.20 1.24
C ASN A 192 -0.95 18.81 2.01
N GLU A 193 -1.13 18.39 3.26
CA GLU A 193 -2.15 18.95 4.13
C GLU A 193 -1.88 20.43 4.43
N ALA A 194 -0.64 20.79 4.79
CA ALA A 194 -0.26 22.18 5.01
C ALA A 194 -0.51 23.08 3.78
N LEU A 195 -0.31 22.55 2.57
CA LEU A 195 -0.64 23.25 1.32
C LEU A 195 -2.14 23.35 1.05
N LEU A 196 -2.94 22.38 1.50
CA LEU A 196 -4.39 22.40 1.39
C LEU A 196 -5.01 23.43 2.33
N ASP A 197 -4.50 23.52 3.56
CA ASP A 197 -4.97 24.48 4.56
C ASP A 197 -4.68 25.93 4.16
N ARG A 198 -3.51 26.21 3.57
CA ARG A 198 -3.17 27.56 3.07
C ARG A 198 -4.04 28.05 1.90
N ARG A 199 -4.83 27.17 1.27
CA ARG A 199 -5.69 27.49 0.11
C ARG A 199 -7.17 27.63 0.49
N ASN A 200 -7.53 27.39 1.75
CA ASN A 200 -8.88 27.57 2.29
C ASN A 200 -8.93 28.83 3.17
#